data_AF-A0A6N8HBC5-F1
#
_entry.id   AF-A0A6N8HBC5-F1
#
_cell.length_a   1.000
_cell.length_b   1.000
_cell.length_c   1.000
_cell.angle_alpha   90.00
_cell.angle_beta   90.00
_cell.angle_gamma   90.00
#
_symmetry.space_group_name_H-M   'P 1'
#
loop_
_entity.id
_entity.type
_entity.pdbx_description
1 polymer ?
#
loop_
_entity_poly.entity_id
_entity_poly.type
_entity_poly.pdbx_seq_one_letter_code
_entity_poly.pdbx_strand_id
1 'polypeptide(L)'
;MKSPVHFLITAFCALTICSCQKAKETINKGGEAVGETATEFIEGVSEGVDRTLECKINLSEKLINKGIKTGKFYIEDEGNSKDNKLVIYIITEKAINDTLTFTVKDKKGVEFGREKLVLNTKAGDASYYDVVFDTRTDIEVKSTIDIY
;
A
#
# COMPACT_ATOMS: atom_id res chain seq x y z
N MET A 1 -37.17 31.93 39.51
CA MET A 1 -38.54 31.40 39.65
C MET A 1 -39.19 31.34 38.27
N LYS A 2 -40.04 30.34 38.06
CA LYS A 2 -40.41 29.71 36.78
C LYS A 2 -41.12 30.65 35.79
N SER A 3 -40.90 30.34 34.50
CA SER A 3 -41.67 30.67 33.29
C SER A 3 -43.17 30.78 33.53
N PRO A 4 -43.89 31.55 32.69
CA PRO A 4 -44.89 30.83 31.89
C PRO A 4 -45.09 31.37 30.46
N VAL A 5 -45.76 30.51 29.68
CA VAL A 5 -46.66 30.81 28.56
C VAL A 5 -46.06 30.74 27.16
N HIS A 6 -46.24 29.57 26.57
CA HIS A 6 -46.42 29.37 25.13
C HIS A 6 -47.53 30.24 24.58
N PHE A 7 -47.24 31.03 23.56
CA PHE A 7 -48.25 31.55 22.65
C PHE A 7 -47.89 31.09 21.24
N LEU A 8 -48.73 30.21 20.71
CA LEU A 8 -48.85 29.95 19.27
C LEU A 8 -48.95 31.28 18.51
N ILE A 9 -48.32 31.39 17.34
CA ILE A 9 -48.95 31.98 16.16
C ILE A 9 -48.18 31.54 14.90
N THR A 10 -48.94 30.82 14.09
CA THR A 10 -48.78 30.50 12.68
C THR A 10 -48.34 31.70 11.83
N ALA A 11 -47.35 31.50 10.96
CA ALA A 11 -47.20 32.30 9.75
C ALA A 11 -46.60 31.46 8.61
N PHE A 12 -47.50 30.85 7.86
CA PHE A 12 -47.28 30.27 6.54
C PHE A 12 -47.17 31.42 5.54
N CYS A 13 -45.97 31.68 5.00
CA CYS A 13 -45.78 32.53 3.82
C CYS A 13 -45.04 31.71 2.75
N ALA A 14 -45.83 31.13 1.85
CA ALA A 14 -45.37 30.62 0.57
C ALA A 14 -45.21 31.77 -0.44
N LEU A 15 -44.44 31.49 -1.50
CA LEU A 15 -44.10 32.30 -2.69
C LEU A 15 -42.92 33.27 -2.46
N THR A 16 -41.76 33.03 -3.07
CA THR A 16 -41.59 33.13 -4.52
C THR A 16 -40.50 32.20 -5.05
N ILE A 17 -40.86 31.43 -6.08
CA ILE A 17 -39.94 30.68 -6.93
C ILE A 17 -39.36 31.67 -7.93
N CYS A 18 -38.06 31.95 -7.84
CA CYS A 18 -37.29 32.49 -8.97
C CYS A 18 -36.25 31.45 -9.35
N SER A 19 -36.41 30.94 -10.57
CA SER A 19 -35.64 29.88 -11.18
C SER A 19 -34.22 30.33 -11.53
N CYS A 20 -33.20 29.68 -10.95
CA CYS A 20 -31.99 29.37 -11.70
C CYS A 20 -31.34 28.09 -11.15
N GLN A 21 -31.02 27.18 -12.07
CA GLN A 21 -30.56 25.82 -11.86
C GLN A 21 -29.23 25.70 -11.10
N LYS A 22 -29.06 24.50 -10.51
CA LYS A 22 -27.84 23.86 -9.97
C LYS A 22 -27.62 23.96 -8.46
N ALA A 23 -28.20 23.01 -7.73
CA ALA A 23 -27.51 22.20 -6.71
C ALA A 23 -28.56 21.32 -6.01
N LYS A 24 -28.97 20.23 -6.69
CA LYS A 24 -29.77 19.18 -6.06
C LYS A 24 -28.81 18.17 -5.42
N GLU A 25 -29.03 17.95 -4.13
CA GLU A 25 -28.83 16.67 -3.44
C GLU A 25 -27.37 16.26 -3.15
N THR A 26 -26.86 16.71 -2.01
CA THR A 26 -25.91 15.92 -1.21
C THR A 26 -26.64 15.48 0.06
N ILE A 27 -27.42 14.41 -0.08
CA ILE A 27 -27.98 13.62 1.01
C ILE A 27 -27.16 12.32 1.05
N ASN A 28 -26.74 11.94 2.26
CA ASN A 28 -26.05 10.71 2.67
C ASN A 28 -24.53 10.60 2.39
N LYS A 29 -23.72 11.28 3.22
CA LYS A 29 -22.35 10.81 3.57
C LYS A 29 -22.36 10.17 4.96
N GLY A 30 -23.14 9.10 5.12
CA GLY A 30 -23.11 8.26 6.30
C GLY A 30 -23.19 6.81 5.84
N GLY A 31 -22.07 6.08 5.90
CA GLY A 31 -22.12 4.61 5.87
C GLY A 31 -21.26 3.86 4.85
N GLU A 32 -20.39 4.49 4.06
CA GLU A 32 -19.54 3.74 3.12
C GLU A 32 -18.17 4.40 2.95
N ALA A 33 -17.35 4.32 4.00
CA ALA A 33 -15.92 4.62 3.96
C ALA A 33 -15.22 3.76 5.02
N VAL A 34 -15.44 2.44 4.93
CA VAL A 34 -14.70 1.43 5.68
C VAL A 34 -14.16 0.47 4.64
N GLY A 35 -12.95 0.71 4.14
CA GLY A 35 -12.30 -0.23 3.22
C GLY A 35 -11.25 0.33 2.25
N GLU A 36 -10.99 1.63 2.19
CA GLU A 36 -10.06 2.22 1.19
C GLU A 36 -8.88 2.99 1.81
N THR A 37 -8.24 2.45 2.85
CA THR A 37 -7.07 3.10 3.47
C THR A 37 -5.89 2.16 3.70
N ALA A 38 -5.57 1.31 2.71
CA ALA A 38 -4.32 0.54 2.73
C ALA A 38 -3.61 0.35 1.38
N THR A 39 -4.20 0.77 0.25
CA THR A 39 -3.65 0.41 -1.09
C THR A 39 -2.87 1.55 -1.77
N GLU A 40 -2.88 2.76 -1.23
CA GLU A 40 -2.18 3.92 -1.82
C GLU A 40 -1.00 4.34 -0.94
N PHE A 41 0.17 3.75 -1.15
CA PHE A 41 1.52 4.25 -0.84
C PHE A 41 2.44 3.07 -1.22
N ILE A 42 3.34 3.10 -2.21
CA ILE A 42 4.31 4.12 -2.63
C ILE A 42 4.56 3.93 -4.13
N GLU A 43 4.17 4.88 -4.97
CA GLU A 43 4.83 5.06 -6.28
C GLU A 43 6.22 5.65 -6.00
N GLY A 44 7.25 4.80 -6.14
CA GLY A 44 8.63 5.25 -6.07
C GLY A 44 8.98 6.03 -7.32
N VAL A 45 8.87 7.36 -7.26
CA VAL A 45 9.45 8.25 -8.27
C VAL A 45 10.97 8.05 -8.31
N SER A 46 11.47 7.62 -9.47
CA SER A 46 12.78 7.96 -9.97
C SER A 46 12.69 8.02 -11.49
N GLU A 47 12.73 9.21 -12.08
CA GLU A 47 12.93 9.39 -13.51
C GLU A 47 14.37 9.01 -13.86
N GLY A 48 14.59 7.72 -14.07
CA GLY A 48 15.77 7.14 -14.69
C GLY A 48 15.27 5.93 -15.47
N VAL A 49 15.94 5.50 -16.54
CA VAL A 49 15.52 4.32 -17.30
C VAL A 49 15.86 3.05 -16.50
N ASP A 50 15.24 2.89 -15.33
CA ASP A 50 15.47 1.81 -14.38
C ASP A 50 14.37 0.76 -14.54
N ARG A 51 14.76 -0.45 -14.97
CA ARG A 51 13.87 -1.61 -15.11
C ARG A 51 13.08 -1.93 -13.83
N THR A 52 13.63 -1.55 -12.68
CA THR A 52 13.02 -1.60 -11.35
C THR A 52 11.69 -0.85 -11.27
N LEU A 53 11.52 0.25 -12.02
CA LEU A 53 10.37 1.16 -11.89
C LEU A 53 9.03 0.51 -12.23
N GLU A 54 9.04 -0.60 -12.95
CA GLU A 54 7.81 -1.28 -13.34
C GLU A 54 7.54 -2.54 -12.50
N CYS A 55 8.48 -2.97 -11.66
CA CYS A 55 8.27 -4.09 -10.76
C CYS A 55 7.41 -3.67 -9.57
N LYS A 56 6.61 -4.60 -9.05
CA LYS A 56 5.71 -4.35 -7.93
C LYS A 56 6.11 -5.19 -6.71
N ILE A 57 6.17 -4.57 -5.54
CA ILE A 57 6.27 -5.28 -4.25
C ILE A 57 4.87 -5.35 -3.62
N ASN A 58 4.43 -6.54 -3.20
CA ASN A 58 3.26 -6.70 -2.36
C ASN A 58 3.67 -7.34 -1.03
N LEU A 59 3.34 -6.67 0.08
CA LEU A 59 3.42 -7.25 1.42
C LEU A 59 2.09 -7.93 1.76
N SER A 60 2.14 -9.12 2.35
CA SER A 60 0.94 -9.73 2.92
C SER A 60 0.41 -8.92 4.10
N GLU A 61 -0.91 -8.94 4.30
CA GLU A 61 -1.56 -8.28 5.44
C GLU A 61 -0.97 -8.72 6.78
N LYS A 62 -0.55 -9.98 6.88
CA LYS A 62 0.11 -10.53 8.07
C LYS A 62 1.40 -9.77 8.39
N LEU A 63 2.23 -9.45 7.39
CA LEU A 63 3.48 -8.71 7.60
C LEU A 63 3.21 -7.24 7.94
N ILE A 64 2.25 -6.61 7.26
CA ILE A 64 1.82 -5.24 7.56
C ILE A 64 1.34 -5.14 9.01
N ASN A 65 0.49 -6.07 9.45
CA ASN A 65 -0.02 -6.12 10.83
C ASN A 65 1.07 -6.42 11.88
N LYS A 66 2.16 -7.07 11.47
CA LYS A 66 3.37 -7.24 12.30
C LYS A 66 4.21 -5.97 12.39
N GLY A 67 3.88 -4.93 11.63
CA GLY A 67 4.59 -3.65 11.61
C GLY A 67 5.76 -3.62 10.62
N ILE A 68 5.75 -4.47 9.60
CA ILE A 68 6.76 -4.45 8.53
C ILE A 68 6.29 -3.52 7.42
N LYS A 69 7.20 -2.66 6.96
CA LYS A 69 7.04 -1.79 5.78
C LYS A 69 8.27 -1.92 4.89
N THR A 70 8.12 -1.53 3.63
CA THR A 70 9.22 -1.48 2.66
C THR A 70 9.45 -0.06 2.18
N GLY A 71 10.72 0.28 1.96
CA GLY A 71 11.14 1.52 1.32
C GLY A 71 11.52 1.29 -0.13
N LYS A 72 12.62 1.94 -0.57
CA LYS A 72 13.18 1.72 -1.91
C LYS A 72 13.62 0.27 -2.08
N PHE A 73 13.51 -0.21 -3.31
CA PHE A 73 14.13 -1.46 -3.74
C PHE A 73 14.76 -1.26 -5.11
N TYR A 74 15.68 -2.16 -5.47
CA TYR A 74 16.23 -2.27 -6.80
C TYR A 74 16.65 -3.72 -7.07
N ILE A 75 16.80 -4.03 -8.35
CA ILE A 75 17.21 -5.34 -8.83
C ILE A 75 18.61 -5.19 -9.40
N GLU A 76 19.49 -6.13 -9.08
CA GLU A 76 20.84 -6.20 -9.63
C GLU A 76 21.30 -7.64 -9.84
N ASP A 77 22.43 -7.77 -10.51
CA ASP A 77 23.10 -9.04 -10.75
C ASP A 77 23.83 -9.52 -9.48
N GLU A 78 23.81 -10.83 -9.23
CA GLU A 78 24.68 -11.47 -8.24
C GLU A 78 25.52 -12.56 -8.92
N GLY A 79 26.85 -12.40 -8.84
CA GLY A 79 27.79 -13.29 -9.52
C GLY A 79 27.68 -13.22 -11.05
N ASN A 80 27.41 -14.37 -11.69
CA ASN A 80 27.23 -14.49 -13.14
C ASN A 80 25.76 -14.57 -13.56
N SER A 81 24.83 -14.32 -12.63
CA SER A 81 23.39 -14.37 -12.87
C SER A 81 22.85 -12.96 -13.06
N LYS A 82 21.97 -12.81 -14.05
CA LYS A 82 21.39 -11.53 -14.41
C LYS A 82 20.12 -11.29 -13.59
N ASP A 83 20.01 -10.09 -13.02
CA ASP A 83 18.82 -9.58 -12.34
C ASP A 83 18.25 -10.56 -11.29
N ASN A 84 19.09 -11.36 -10.62
CA ASN A 84 18.67 -12.41 -9.69
C ASN A 84 18.71 -12.00 -8.21
N LYS A 85 19.06 -10.74 -7.91
CA LYS A 85 19.08 -10.21 -6.55
C LYS A 85 18.13 -9.03 -6.41
N LEU A 86 17.23 -9.15 -5.44
CA LEU A 86 16.43 -8.03 -4.95
C LEU A 86 17.15 -7.40 -3.75
N VAL A 87 17.50 -6.12 -3.87
CA VAL A 87 17.94 -5.31 -2.74
C VAL A 87 16.76 -4.47 -2.28
N ILE A 88 16.29 -4.70 -1.04
CA ILE A 88 15.07 -4.08 -0.52
C ILE A 88 15.30 -3.43 0.84
N TYR A 89 14.84 -2.19 0.99
CA TYR A 89 14.84 -1.51 2.27
C TYR A 89 13.63 -1.96 3.11
N ILE A 90 13.88 -2.56 4.27
CA ILE A 90 12.83 -3.03 5.18
C ILE A 90 12.88 -2.18 6.45
N ILE A 91 11.70 -1.73 6.89
CA ILE A 91 11.47 -0.95 8.10
C ILE A 91 10.57 -1.78 9.02
N THR A 92 10.93 -1.90 10.30
CA THR A 92 10.15 -2.65 11.29
C THR A 92 9.74 -1.76 12.45
N GLU A 93 8.44 -1.60 12.68
CA GLU A 93 7.90 -0.82 13.81
C GLU A 93 8.04 -1.57 15.15
N LYS A 94 8.03 -2.90 15.09
CA LYS A 94 8.17 -3.81 16.25
C LYS A 94 9.39 -4.68 16.04
N ALA A 95 9.90 -5.28 17.12
CA ALA A 95 10.93 -6.30 16.99
C ALA A 95 10.37 -7.50 16.20
N ILE A 96 11.10 -7.93 15.17
CA ILE A 96 10.75 -9.08 14.34
C ILE A 96 11.81 -10.14 14.51
N ASN A 97 11.38 -11.38 14.72
CA ASN A 97 12.21 -12.57 14.63
C ASN A 97 11.39 -13.62 13.87
N ASP A 98 11.43 -13.53 12.54
CA ASP A 98 10.63 -14.36 11.65
C ASP A 98 11.38 -14.57 10.33
N THR A 99 10.90 -15.50 9.52
CA THR A 99 11.41 -15.72 8.17
C THR A 99 10.40 -15.22 7.16
N LEU A 100 10.80 -14.25 6.34
CA LEU A 100 10.01 -13.75 5.23
C LEU A 100 10.21 -14.66 4.02
N THR A 101 9.13 -14.97 3.31
CA THR A 101 9.21 -15.67 2.02
C THR A 101 8.94 -14.69 0.90
N PHE A 102 9.88 -14.59 -0.05
CA PHE A 102 9.77 -13.79 -1.26
C PHE A 102 9.43 -14.70 -2.43
N THR A 103 8.44 -14.32 -3.22
CA THR A 103 8.04 -15.03 -4.43
C THR A 103 8.02 -14.07 -5.61
N VAL A 104 8.72 -14.42 -6.69
CA VAL A 104 8.75 -13.66 -7.94
C VAL A 104 7.78 -14.28 -8.92
N LYS A 105 6.89 -13.46 -9.47
CA LYS A 105 5.92 -13.81 -10.50
C LYS A 105 6.14 -12.97 -11.74
N ASP A 106 5.99 -13.57 -12.91
CA ASP A 106 6.07 -12.86 -14.19
C ASP A 106 4.86 -11.91 -14.35
N LYS A 107 4.85 -11.13 -15.43
CA LYS A 107 3.74 -10.23 -15.77
C LYS A 107 2.38 -10.93 -15.98
N LYS A 108 2.36 -12.26 -16.10
CA LYS A 108 1.15 -13.10 -16.22
C LYS A 108 0.75 -13.72 -14.88
N GLY A 109 1.50 -13.45 -13.80
CA GLY A 109 1.26 -13.97 -12.47
C GLY A 109 1.81 -15.37 -12.22
N VAL A 110 2.65 -15.91 -13.12
CA VAL A 110 3.26 -17.24 -12.97
C VAL A 110 4.51 -17.12 -12.12
N GLU A 111 4.57 -17.88 -11.02
CA GLU A 111 5.74 -17.94 -10.16
C GLU A 111 6.93 -18.61 -10.86
N PHE A 112 8.10 -17.99 -10.77
CA PHE A 112 9.35 -18.52 -11.33
C PHE A 112 10.58 -18.28 -10.43
N GLY A 113 10.38 -17.77 -9.22
CA GLY A 113 11.44 -17.58 -8.23
C GLY A 113 10.87 -17.56 -6.81
N ARG A 114 11.60 -18.15 -5.86
CA ARG A 114 11.23 -18.11 -4.44
C ARG A 114 12.48 -18.18 -3.57
N GLU A 115 12.55 -17.32 -2.56
CA GLU A 115 13.66 -17.29 -1.61
C GLU A 115 13.17 -16.91 -0.20
N LYS A 116 13.98 -17.20 0.82
CA LYS A 116 13.68 -16.86 2.22
C LYS A 116 14.72 -15.92 2.80
N LEU A 117 14.25 -14.97 3.60
CA LEU A 117 15.10 -14.06 4.37
C LEU A 117 14.75 -14.19 5.86
N VAL A 118 15.73 -14.56 6.68
CA VAL A 118 15.58 -14.50 8.14
C VAL A 118 15.72 -13.06 8.59
N LEU A 119 14.66 -12.51 9.17
CA LEU A 119 14.62 -11.14 9.66
C LEU A 119 14.67 -11.15 11.19
N ASN A 120 15.75 -10.59 11.74
CA ASN A 120 15.96 -10.44 13.17
C ASN A 120 16.28 -8.97 13.49
N THR A 121 15.25 -8.20 13.82
CA THR A 121 15.33 -6.74 14.01
C THR A 121 14.77 -6.31 15.35
N LYS A 122 15.20 -5.14 15.81
CA LYS A 122 14.62 -4.42 16.94
C LYS A 122 13.49 -3.51 16.45
N ALA A 123 12.66 -3.07 17.40
CA ALA A 123 11.63 -2.09 17.12
C ALA A 123 12.25 -0.76 16.63
N GLY A 124 11.77 -0.26 15.49
CA GLY A 124 12.25 0.95 14.84
C GLY A 124 13.43 0.75 13.88
N ASP A 125 13.94 -0.47 13.72
CA ASP A 125 15.06 -0.73 12.80
C ASP A 125 14.65 -0.53 11.33
N ALA A 126 15.60 -0.06 10.53
CA ALA A 126 15.43 0.17 9.10
C ALA A 126 16.76 -0.04 8.36
N SER A 127 16.80 -0.96 7.39
CA SER A 127 18.04 -1.33 6.69
C SER A 127 17.76 -1.97 5.33
N TYR A 128 18.78 -1.99 4.47
CA TYR A 128 18.76 -2.78 3.23
C TYR A 128 19.02 -4.26 3.54
N TYR A 129 18.33 -5.12 2.79
CA TYR A 129 18.48 -6.56 2.81
C TYR A 129 18.60 -7.08 1.39
N ASP A 130 19.46 -8.08 1.22
CA ASP A 130 19.69 -8.74 -0.04
C ASP A 130 18.93 -10.06 -0.06
N VAL A 131 18.12 -10.25 -1.10
CA VAL A 131 17.41 -11.50 -1.38
C VAL A 131 17.92 -12.03 -2.71
N VAL A 132 18.83 -13.00 -2.63
CA VAL A 132 19.48 -13.62 -3.79
C VAL A 132 18.72 -14.87 -4.18
N PHE A 133 18.04 -14.84 -5.31
CA PHE A 133 17.30 -15.99 -5.84
C PHE A 133 18.23 -16.97 -6.56
N ASP A 134 17.69 -18.16 -6.89
CA ASP A 134 18.36 -19.14 -7.76
C ASP A 134 18.91 -18.47 -9.02
N THR A 135 20.08 -18.91 -9.46
CA THR A 135 20.80 -18.39 -10.63
C THR A 135 19.98 -18.32 -11.94
N ARG A 136 18.87 -19.06 -12.02
CA ARG A 136 17.95 -19.12 -13.17
C ARG A 136 16.77 -18.15 -13.06
N THR A 137 16.60 -17.48 -11.92
CA THR A 137 15.59 -16.44 -11.72
C THR A 137 16.14 -15.11 -12.22
N ASP A 138 15.69 -14.67 -13.40
CA ASP A 138 15.94 -13.33 -13.97
C ASP A 138 14.70 -12.48 -13.68
N ILE A 139 14.76 -11.54 -12.72
CA ILE A 139 13.60 -10.74 -12.33
C ILE A 139 13.27 -9.75 -13.46
N GLU A 140 12.32 -10.15 -14.31
CA GLU A 140 11.92 -9.40 -15.48
C GLU A 140 11.22 -8.08 -15.14
N VAL A 141 11.25 -7.13 -16.09
CA VAL A 141 10.45 -5.91 -16.04
C VAL A 141 8.96 -6.26 -15.90
N LYS A 142 8.24 -5.55 -15.03
CA LYS A 142 6.84 -5.84 -14.63
C LYS A 142 6.63 -7.13 -13.83
N SER A 143 7.70 -7.71 -13.27
CA SER A 143 7.53 -8.78 -12.29
C SER A 143 6.82 -8.29 -11.03
N THR A 144 6.06 -9.17 -10.41
CA THR A 144 5.47 -8.94 -9.09
C THR A 144 6.23 -9.78 -8.07
N ILE A 145 6.66 -9.15 -6.98
CA ILE A 145 7.33 -9.80 -5.87
C ILE A 145 6.39 -9.75 -4.67
N ASP A 146 5.87 -10.91 -4.28
CA ASP A 146 5.01 -11.07 -3.11
C ASP A 146 5.84 -11.51 -1.90
N ILE A 147 5.57 -10.93 -0.74
CA ILE A 147 6.30 -11.20 0.51
C ILE A 147 5.31 -11.62 1.62
N TYR A 148 5.58 -12.76 2.26
CA TYR A 148 4.70 -13.41 3.23
C TYR A 148 5.38 -13.72 4.57
#